data_AF-A0A538FK46-F1
#
_entry.id   AF-A0A538FK46-F1
#
_cell.length_a   1.000
_cell.length_b   1.000
_cell.length_c   1.000
_cell.angle_alpha   90.00
_cell.angle_beta   90.00
_cell.angle_gamma   90.00
#
_symmetry.space_group_name_H-M   'P 1'
#
loop_
_entity.id
_entity.type
_entity.pdbx_description
1 polymer ?
#
loop_
_entity_poly.entity_id
_entity_poly.type
_entity_poly.pdbx_seq_one_letter_code
_entity_poly.pdbx_strand_id
1 'polypeptide(L)'
;MRAEDLLDAPARAPRALRRVAVAADTEVGTRRLQRAIALLALLGLAALFRAGTARPLDPFLVNEPVPSKVPGFPQVAFRVRPGATGTAASGPSLCALLADTEQRRQTGLMARHDLGGYDGMVFRFPAQATSSFYMRNTPLPLSIAWFDASGRFVGSADMAPCPDRPDCPLYGPNRPYLFGLEVTQGGLKALGVGPGSSIAVGGACAGH
;
A
#
# COMPACT_ATOMS: atom_id res chain seq x y z
N MET A 1 34.08 55.40 20.42
CA MET A 1 33.65 54.66 21.62
C MET A 1 33.66 53.19 21.27
N ARG A 2 34.50 52.40 21.95
CA ARG A 2 34.97 51.06 21.51
C ARG A 2 34.11 49.92 22.05
N ALA A 3 34.16 48.80 21.33
CA ALA A 3 33.42 47.57 21.54
C ALA A 3 34.00 46.71 22.68
N GLU A 4 33.63 47.01 23.93
CA GLU A 4 34.06 46.24 25.11
C GLU A 4 32.94 46.01 26.14
N ASP A 5 31.70 45.78 25.69
CA ASP A 5 30.55 45.59 26.61
C ASP A 5 29.83 44.23 26.47
N LEU A 6 30.44 43.22 25.84
CA LEU A 6 29.77 41.94 25.65
C LEU A 6 30.66 40.71 25.85
N LEU A 7 31.34 40.61 26.99
CA LEU A 7 31.92 39.35 27.50
C LEU A 7 32.27 39.52 28.99
N ASP A 8 31.27 39.55 29.87
CA ASP A 8 31.55 39.33 31.30
C ASP A 8 30.44 38.51 31.97
N ALA A 9 30.66 37.18 32.01
CA ALA A 9 30.21 36.27 33.06
C ALA A 9 30.85 34.89 32.80
N PRO A 10 31.59 34.32 33.78
CA PRO A 10 30.87 33.47 34.72
C PRO A 10 31.52 33.45 36.12
N ALA A 11 30.99 34.25 37.05
CA ALA A 11 31.45 34.23 38.44
C ALA A 11 30.36 33.83 39.46
N ARG A 12 29.29 33.12 39.04
CA ARG A 12 28.19 32.70 39.96
C ARG A 12 27.62 31.31 39.71
N ALA A 13 28.44 30.32 39.34
CA ALA A 13 27.99 28.93 39.32
C ALA A 13 28.00 28.32 40.74
N PRO A 14 26.90 27.67 41.21
CA PRO A 14 26.85 26.93 42.47
C PRO A 14 28.00 25.91 42.62
N ARG A 15 28.56 25.74 43.83
CA ARG A 15 29.70 24.84 44.10
C ARG A 15 29.50 23.40 43.60
N ALA A 16 28.25 22.91 43.61
CA ALA A 16 27.91 21.58 43.09
C ALA A 16 28.17 21.47 41.57
N LEU A 17 27.81 22.51 40.81
CA LEU A 17 28.01 22.55 39.35
C LEU A 17 29.50 22.67 39.00
N ARG A 18 30.29 23.36 39.81
CA ARG A 18 31.76 23.40 39.68
C ARG A 18 32.40 22.02 39.91
N ARG A 19 31.90 21.23 40.88
CA ARG A 19 32.39 19.85 41.12
C ARG A 19 32.05 18.90 39.98
N VAL A 20 30.86 19.03 39.39
CA VAL A 20 30.44 18.24 38.22
C VAL A 20 31.30 18.58 37.00
N ALA A 21 31.58 19.86 36.77
CA ALA A 21 32.44 20.30 35.66
C ALA A 21 33.89 19.81 35.81
N VAL A 22 34.48 19.92 37.01
CA VAL A 22 35.86 19.44 37.27
C VAL A 22 35.97 17.91 37.17
N ALA A 23 34.94 17.16 37.54
CA ALA A 23 34.94 15.70 37.40
C ALA A 23 34.88 15.25 35.93
N ALA A 24 34.24 16.03 35.06
CA ALA A 24 34.15 15.77 33.62
C ALA A 24 35.44 16.15 32.84
N ASP A 25 36.33 16.94 33.43
CA ASP A 25 37.60 17.42 32.84
C ASP A 25 38.78 16.45 33.07
N THR A 26 38.54 15.32 33.75
CA THR A 26 39.52 14.26 33.93
C THR A 26 39.38 13.18 32.84
N GLU A 27 40.48 12.57 32.40
CA GLU A 27 40.45 11.45 31.44
C GLU A 27 39.53 10.29 31.87
N VAL A 28 39.39 10.10 33.19
CA VAL A 28 38.50 9.07 33.74
C VAL A 28 37.03 9.48 33.59
N GLY A 29 36.72 10.76 33.76
CA GLY A 29 35.38 11.32 33.57
C GLY A 29 34.93 11.26 32.11
N THR A 30 35.80 11.65 31.17
CA THR A 30 35.50 11.58 29.73
C THR A 30 35.33 10.15 29.25
N ARG A 31 36.17 9.19 29.69
CA ARG A 31 35.99 7.76 29.38
C ARG A 31 34.68 7.18 29.93
N ARG A 32 34.25 7.60 31.13
CA ARG A 32 32.95 7.19 31.71
C ARG A 32 31.78 7.76 30.92
N LEU A 33 31.86 9.03 30.52
CA LEU A 33 30.84 9.69 29.70
C LEU A 33 30.73 9.07 28.31
N GLN A 34 31.86 8.83 27.63
CA GLN A 34 31.91 8.17 26.32
C GLN A 34 31.32 6.75 26.37
N ARG A 35 31.61 5.98 27.42
CA ARG A 35 31.00 4.63 27.63
C ARG A 35 29.49 4.71 27.85
N ALA A 36 29.02 5.70 28.61
CA ALA A 36 27.59 5.91 28.82
C ALA A 36 26.87 6.29 27.52
N ILE A 37 27.45 7.19 26.72
CA ILE A 37 26.91 7.57 25.40
C ILE A 37 26.90 6.36 24.45
N ALA A 38 27.99 5.59 24.41
CA ALA A 38 28.08 4.40 23.56
C ALA A 38 27.05 3.32 23.95
N LEU A 39 26.85 3.09 25.26
CA LEU A 39 25.82 2.16 25.76
C LEU A 39 24.40 2.64 25.43
N LEU A 40 24.12 3.95 25.58
CA LEU A 40 22.83 4.53 25.22
C LEU A 40 22.58 4.49 23.70
N ALA A 41 23.62 4.72 22.88
CA ALA A 41 23.54 4.60 21.43
C ALA A 41 23.29 3.14 20.99
N LEU A 42 23.96 2.16 21.61
CA LEU A 42 23.74 0.73 21.36
C LEU A 42 22.34 0.27 21.79
N LEU A 43 21.83 0.75 22.93
CA LEU A 43 20.46 0.49 23.38
C LEU A 43 19.42 1.14 22.47
N GLY A 44 19.67 2.36 21.97
CA GLY A 44 18.83 3.04 20.98
C GLY A 44 18.84 2.33 19.61
N LEU A 45 19.98 1.79 19.18
CA LEU A 45 20.10 1.02 17.94
C LEU A 45 19.38 -0.33 18.03
N ALA A 46 19.42 -1.00 19.20
CA ALA A 46 18.66 -2.22 19.45
C ALA A 46 17.14 -2.00 19.46
N ALA A 47 16.68 -0.80 19.83
CA ALA A 47 15.25 -0.43 19.78
C ALA A 47 14.74 -0.16 18.35
N LEU A 48 15.62 0.12 17.39
CA LEU A 48 15.25 0.38 15.99
C LEU A 48 15.00 -0.88 15.15
N PHE A 49 15.28 -2.08 15.67
CA PHE A 49 15.08 -3.35 14.95
C PHE A 49 13.79 -4.12 15.31
N ARG A 50 12.90 -3.57 16.13
CA ARG A 50 11.59 -4.18 16.42
C ARG A 50 10.44 -3.44 15.75
N ALA A 51 10.43 -3.42 14.42
CA ALA A 51 9.22 -3.08 13.65
C ALA A 51 9.13 -3.88 12.34
N GLY A 52 9.47 -5.17 12.38
CA GLY A 52 8.81 -6.13 11.49
C GLY A 52 7.43 -6.39 12.06
N THR A 53 6.48 -5.46 11.87
CA THR A 53 5.09 -5.74 12.21
C THR A 53 4.63 -6.85 11.29
N ALA A 54 4.43 -8.04 11.85
CA ALA A 54 3.73 -9.10 11.14
C ALA A 54 2.43 -8.48 10.61
N ARG A 55 2.30 -8.40 9.28
CA ARG A 55 1.07 -7.90 8.68
C ARG A 55 -0.05 -8.80 9.19
N PRO A 56 -1.12 -8.25 9.78
CA PRO A 56 -2.26 -9.08 10.15
C PRO A 56 -2.70 -9.83 8.89
N LEU A 57 -2.90 -11.14 9.03
CA LEU A 57 -3.32 -12.00 7.93
C LEU A 57 -4.60 -11.41 7.33
N ASP A 58 -4.55 -11.12 6.03
CA ASP A 58 -5.74 -10.71 5.31
C ASP A 58 -6.61 -11.96 5.12
N PRO A 59 -7.84 -12.01 5.67
CA PRO A 59 -8.70 -13.18 5.55
C PRO A 59 -9.05 -13.53 4.09
N PHE A 60 -8.86 -12.59 3.14
CA PHE A 60 -9.03 -12.84 1.71
C PHE A 60 -7.73 -13.33 1.02
N LEU A 61 -6.57 -13.08 1.63
CA LEU A 61 -5.26 -13.46 1.11
C LEU A 61 -4.55 -14.35 2.13
N VAL A 62 -5.14 -15.51 2.42
CA VAL A 62 -4.67 -16.48 3.43
C VAL A 62 -3.25 -17.05 3.18
N ASN A 63 -2.56 -16.61 2.14
CA ASN A 63 -1.19 -17.00 1.79
C ASN A 63 -0.34 -15.76 1.50
N GLU A 64 0.99 -15.89 1.63
CA GLU A 64 1.93 -14.86 1.18
C GLU A 64 1.70 -14.49 -0.29
N PRO A 65 1.93 -13.22 -0.69
CA PRO A 65 1.72 -12.80 -2.06
C PRO A 65 2.55 -13.64 -3.04
N VAL A 66 1.88 -14.32 -3.96
CA VAL A 66 2.54 -15.18 -4.95
C VAL A 66 3.16 -14.27 -6.02
N PRO A 67 4.46 -14.38 -6.35
CA PRO A 67 5.06 -13.61 -7.42
C PRO A 67 4.35 -13.81 -8.77
N SER A 68 4.30 -12.77 -9.59
CA SER A 68 3.75 -12.82 -10.95
C SER A 68 4.85 -12.67 -12.00
N LYS A 69 4.55 -12.94 -13.26
CA LYS A 69 5.44 -12.64 -14.41
C LYS A 69 5.61 -11.14 -14.64
N VAL A 70 4.75 -10.32 -14.05
CA VAL A 70 4.74 -8.87 -14.19
C VAL A 70 5.49 -8.24 -13.02
N PRO A 71 6.63 -7.55 -13.25
CA PRO A 71 7.40 -6.93 -12.18
C PRO A 71 6.58 -5.94 -11.36
N GLY A 72 6.77 -5.98 -10.04
CA GLY A 72 6.14 -5.07 -9.07
C GLY A 72 4.78 -5.52 -8.54
N PHE A 73 4.16 -6.53 -9.14
CA PHE A 73 2.86 -7.04 -8.72
C PHE A 73 2.93 -8.55 -8.43
N PRO A 74 2.39 -9.02 -7.29
CA PRO A 74 2.04 -10.42 -7.13
C PRO A 74 0.80 -10.76 -7.95
N GLN A 75 0.45 -12.05 -7.96
CA GLN A 75 -0.75 -12.58 -8.58
C GLN A 75 -1.70 -13.15 -7.54
N VAL A 76 -2.98 -13.20 -7.89
CA VAL A 76 -4.03 -13.81 -7.07
C VAL A 76 -5.06 -14.49 -7.96
N ALA A 77 -5.58 -15.62 -7.49
CA ALA A 77 -6.75 -16.20 -8.12
C ALA A 77 -8.02 -15.43 -7.72
N PHE A 78 -8.98 -15.35 -8.64
CA PHE A 78 -10.31 -14.86 -8.34
C PHE A 78 -11.38 -15.66 -9.08
N ARG A 79 -12.62 -15.57 -8.59
CA ARG A 79 -13.78 -16.19 -9.22
C ARG A 79 -14.96 -15.24 -9.14
N VAL A 80 -15.66 -15.09 -10.26
CA VAL A 80 -16.94 -14.38 -10.30
C VAL A 80 -18.08 -15.39 -10.26
N ARG A 81 -19.07 -15.11 -9.41
CA ARG A 81 -20.37 -15.78 -9.41
C ARG A 81 -21.40 -14.83 -10.00
N PRO A 82 -21.99 -15.14 -11.17
CA PRO A 82 -23.04 -14.32 -11.76
C PRO A 82 -24.28 -14.21 -10.86
N GLY A 83 -25.03 -13.12 -11.00
CA GLY A 83 -26.33 -12.96 -10.34
C GLY A 83 -27.41 -13.85 -10.96
N ALA A 84 -28.57 -13.96 -10.28
CA ALA A 84 -29.68 -14.88 -10.60
C ALA A 84 -30.28 -14.81 -12.02
N THR A 85 -29.91 -13.83 -12.83
CA THR A 85 -30.23 -13.75 -14.27
C THR A 85 -29.25 -14.54 -15.17
N GLY A 86 -28.19 -15.11 -14.61
CA GLY A 86 -27.27 -16.01 -15.31
C GLY A 86 -27.41 -17.44 -14.78
N THR A 87 -27.92 -18.36 -15.60
CA THR A 87 -27.89 -19.82 -15.37
C THR A 87 -26.50 -20.42 -15.55
N ALA A 88 -25.45 -19.68 -15.18
CA ALA A 88 -24.07 -20.12 -15.32
C ALA A 88 -23.59 -20.68 -13.98
N ALA A 89 -23.11 -21.93 -14.00
CA ALA A 89 -22.28 -22.46 -12.93
C ALA A 89 -21.15 -21.46 -12.61
N SER A 90 -20.68 -21.44 -11.36
CA SER A 90 -19.54 -20.62 -10.94
C SER A 90 -18.45 -20.66 -12.02
N GLY A 91 -18.01 -19.49 -12.50
CA GLY A 91 -16.99 -19.42 -13.55
C GLY A 91 -15.69 -20.14 -13.11
N PRO A 92 -14.82 -20.48 -14.07
CA PRO A 92 -13.49 -21.02 -13.73
C PRO A 92 -12.75 -20.05 -12.81
N SER A 93 -11.78 -20.59 -12.06
CA SER A 93 -10.84 -19.71 -11.35
C SER A 93 -9.99 -18.99 -12.39
N LEU A 94 -9.92 -17.66 -12.27
CA LEU A 94 -9.17 -16.77 -13.15
C LEU A 94 -7.98 -16.19 -12.38
N CYS A 95 -7.07 -15.54 -13.10
CA CYS A 95 -5.82 -15.03 -12.57
C CYS A 95 -5.66 -13.54 -12.79
N ALA A 96 -5.40 -12.81 -11.71
CA ALA A 96 -5.21 -11.38 -11.76
C ALA A 96 -3.88 -10.95 -11.14
N LEU A 97 -3.37 -9.82 -11.59
CA LEU A 97 -2.38 -9.05 -10.85
C LEU A 97 -3.01 -8.51 -9.55
N LEU A 98 -2.25 -8.44 -8.46
CA LEU A 98 -2.75 -8.03 -7.15
C LEU A 98 -2.16 -6.70 -6.70
N ALA A 99 -3.03 -5.72 -6.44
CA ALA A 99 -2.73 -4.43 -5.83
C ALA A 99 -3.32 -4.34 -4.41
N ASP A 100 -2.62 -4.92 -3.45
CA ASP A 100 -2.97 -5.02 -2.01
C ASP A 100 -2.22 -4.00 -1.12
N THR A 101 -1.12 -3.42 -1.60
CA THR A 101 -0.42 -2.32 -0.92
C THR A 101 -0.81 -0.97 -1.51
N GLU A 102 -0.67 0.10 -0.72
CA GLU A 102 -0.96 1.46 -1.19
C GLU A 102 -0.16 1.82 -2.44
N GLN A 103 1.14 1.53 -2.44
CA GLN A 103 1.99 1.79 -3.59
C GLN A 103 1.56 1.01 -4.84
N ARG A 104 1.19 -0.28 -4.71
CA ARG A 104 0.67 -1.06 -5.85
C ARG A 104 -0.65 -0.50 -6.36
N ARG A 105 -1.55 -0.06 -5.47
CA ARG A 105 -2.82 0.56 -5.86
C ARG A 105 -2.64 1.92 -6.55
N GLN A 106 -1.69 2.73 -6.11
CA GLN A 106 -1.38 4.01 -6.73
C GLN A 106 -0.75 3.84 -8.12
N THR A 107 0.08 2.82 -8.31
CA THR A 107 0.68 2.50 -9.61
C THR A 107 -0.31 1.85 -10.58
N GLY A 108 -1.09 0.87 -10.12
CA GLY A 108 -2.04 0.13 -10.96
C GLY A 108 -1.44 -0.37 -12.28
N LEU A 109 -2.16 -0.13 -13.38
CA LEU A 109 -1.75 -0.49 -14.74
C LEU A 109 -1.05 0.65 -15.52
N MET A 110 -0.50 1.66 -14.82
CA MET A 110 0.23 2.75 -15.47
C MET A 110 1.34 2.23 -16.40
N ALA A 111 1.49 2.90 -17.55
CA ALA A 111 2.41 2.62 -18.64
C ALA A 111 2.29 1.22 -19.27
N ARG A 112 1.27 0.43 -18.89
CA ARG A 112 1.06 -0.91 -19.45
C ARG A 112 0.10 -0.86 -20.63
N HIS A 113 0.44 -1.62 -21.67
CA HIS A 113 -0.36 -1.78 -22.88
C HIS A 113 -1.14 -3.10 -22.92
N ASP A 114 -0.87 -4.01 -21.99
CA ASP A 114 -1.55 -5.29 -21.83
C ASP A 114 -1.55 -5.74 -20.36
N LEU A 115 -2.28 -6.82 -20.08
CA LEU A 115 -2.38 -7.44 -18.75
C LEU A 115 -1.30 -8.51 -18.50
N GLY A 116 -0.32 -8.69 -19.39
CA GLY A 116 0.76 -9.67 -19.22
C GLY A 116 0.28 -11.13 -19.21
N GLY A 117 -0.84 -11.41 -19.88
CA GLY A 117 -1.48 -12.72 -19.89
C GLY A 117 -2.35 -13.03 -18.67
N TYR A 118 -2.57 -12.06 -17.77
CA TYR A 118 -3.55 -12.17 -16.68
C TYR A 118 -4.94 -11.71 -17.14
N ASP A 119 -5.99 -12.19 -16.49
CA ASP A 119 -7.39 -11.88 -16.78
C ASP A 119 -7.82 -10.49 -16.25
N GLY A 120 -6.99 -9.86 -15.41
CA GLY A 120 -7.26 -8.53 -14.86
C GLY A 120 -6.27 -8.10 -13.77
N MET A 121 -6.64 -7.03 -13.08
CA MET A 121 -5.99 -6.58 -11.84
C MET A 121 -7.03 -6.45 -10.73
N VAL A 122 -6.75 -7.07 -9.58
CA VAL A 122 -7.55 -6.95 -8.36
C VAL A 122 -6.88 -5.95 -7.42
N PHE A 123 -7.61 -4.90 -7.07
CA PHE A 123 -7.26 -3.94 -6.05
C PHE A 123 -7.92 -4.35 -4.74
N ARG A 124 -7.13 -4.64 -3.70
CA ARG A 124 -7.61 -4.91 -2.34
C ARG A 124 -7.29 -3.70 -1.48
N PHE A 125 -8.30 -3.05 -0.93
CA PHE A 125 -8.13 -1.97 0.06
C PHE A 125 -8.20 -2.52 1.46
N PRO A 126 -7.30 -2.18 2.41
CA PRO A 126 -7.27 -2.80 3.75
C PRO A 126 -8.56 -2.58 4.57
N ALA A 127 -9.30 -1.52 4.27
CA ALA A 127 -10.62 -1.21 4.81
C ALA A 127 -11.54 -0.72 3.69
N GLN A 128 -12.83 -0.57 3.98
CA GLN A 128 -13.78 -0.04 3.00
C GLN A 128 -13.31 1.34 2.51
N ALA A 129 -13.28 1.51 1.19
CA ALA A 129 -12.85 2.70 0.51
C ALA A 129 -14.03 3.40 -0.17
N THR A 130 -13.92 4.72 -0.26
CA THR A 130 -14.78 5.61 -1.05
C THR A 130 -13.97 6.40 -2.08
N SER A 131 -12.68 6.06 -2.21
CA SER A 131 -11.77 6.67 -3.18
C SER A 131 -12.21 6.41 -4.61
N SER A 132 -11.89 7.35 -5.51
CA SER A 132 -12.06 7.16 -6.95
C SER A 132 -10.79 6.61 -7.59
N PHE A 133 -10.97 5.96 -8.73
CA PHE A 133 -9.94 5.55 -9.67
C PHE A 133 -9.79 6.60 -10.77
N TYR A 134 -8.69 6.50 -11.50
CA TYR A 134 -8.33 7.41 -12.58
C TYR A 134 -7.40 6.67 -13.55
N MET A 135 -7.29 7.17 -14.77
CA MET A 135 -6.55 6.52 -15.86
C MET A 135 -5.26 7.25 -16.23
N ARG A 136 -4.71 8.07 -15.32
CA ARG A 136 -3.49 8.86 -15.59
C ARG A 136 -2.34 7.93 -15.96
N ASN A 137 -1.71 8.21 -17.08
CA ASN A 137 -0.62 7.41 -17.62
C ASN A 137 -1.01 5.93 -17.86
N THR A 138 -2.28 5.61 -18.06
CA THR A 138 -2.75 4.24 -18.33
C THR A 138 -3.25 4.15 -19.78
N PRO A 139 -2.42 3.66 -20.73
CA PRO A 139 -2.78 3.64 -22.15
C PRO A 139 -3.74 2.49 -22.52
N LEU A 140 -3.77 1.41 -21.74
CA LEU A 140 -4.72 0.31 -21.90
C LEU A 140 -6.14 0.77 -21.53
N PRO A 141 -7.14 0.68 -22.42
CA PRO A 141 -8.54 0.94 -22.05
C PRO A 141 -9.07 -0.14 -21.10
N LEU A 142 -9.75 0.27 -20.03
CA LEU A 142 -10.17 -0.63 -18.96
C LEU A 142 -11.66 -0.50 -18.64
N SER A 143 -12.24 -1.59 -18.15
CA SER A 143 -13.47 -1.56 -17.37
C SER A 143 -13.14 -1.92 -15.93
N ILE A 144 -13.75 -1.22 -14.98
CA ILE A 144 -13.63 -1.52 -13.56
C ILE A 144 -14.97 -1.93 -12.97
N ALA A 145 -14.96 -2.93 -12.09
CA ALA A 145 -16.06 -3.25 -11.20
C ALA A 145 -15.63 -3.12 -9.74
N TRP A 146 -16.51 -2.57 -8.91
CA TRP A 146 -16.29 -2.45 -7.47
C TRP A 146 -17.15 -3.46 -6.71
N PHE A 147 -16.57 -4.03 -5.66
CA PHE A 147 -17.25 -5.01 -4.80
C PHE A 147 -17.10 -4.65 -3.32
N ASP A 148 -18.15 -4.89 -2.54
CA ASP A 148 -18.16 -4.60 -1.10
C ASP A 148 -17.31 -5.60 -0.29
N ALA A 149 -17.30 -5.44 1.04
CA ALA A 149 -16.54 -6.32 1.92
C ALA A 149 -17.00 -7.78 1.93
N SER A 150 -18.21 -8.07 1.47
CA SER A 150 -18.72 -9.43 1.25
C SER A 150 -18.47 -9.94 -0.18
N GLY A 151 -17.78 -9.15 -1.00
CA GLY A 151 -17.52 -9.45 -2.40
C GLY A 151 -18.72 -9.20 -3.32
N ARG A 152 -19.78 -8.53 -2.87
CA ARG A 152 -20.96 -8.29 -3.72
C ARG A 152 -20.76 -7.08 -4.62
N PHE A 153 -21.28 -7.16 -5.84
CA PHE A 153 -21.19 -6.08 -6.82
C PHE A 153 -21.79 -4.77 -6.28
N VAL A 154 -21.03 -3.70 -6.39
CA VAL A 154 -21.41 -2.34 -6.00
C VAL A 154 -21.76 -1.49 -7.22
N GLY A 155 -20.95 -1.56 -8.27
CA GLY A 155 -21.06 -0.78 -9.49
C GLY A 155 -19.93 -1.09 -10.46
N SER A 156 -19.98 -0.51 -11.66
CA SER A 156 -18.91 -0.62 -12.66
C SER A 156 -18.86 0.62 -13.55
N ALA A 157 -17.73 0.81 -14.22
CA ALA A 157 -17.54 1.87 -15.21
C ALA A 157 -16.58 1.40 -16.31
N ASP A 158 -16.79 1.90 -17.52
CA ASP A 158 -15.80 1.89 -18.58
C ASP A 158 -14.93 3.14 -18.44
N MET A 159 -13.61 2.97 -18.49
CA MET A 159 -12.64 4.02 -18.22
C MET A 159 -11.74 4.24 -19.43
N ALA A 160 -11.77 5.47 -19.95
CA ALA A 160 -10.96 5.86 -21.10
C ALA A 160 -9.51 6.15 -20.69
N PRO A 161 -8.50 5.79 -21.52
CA PRO A 161 -7.11 6.18 -21.30
C PRO A 161 -6.94 7.69 -21.05
N CYS A 162 -6.02 8.05 -20.16
CA CYS A 162 -5.66 9.44 -19.90
C CYS A 162 -4.12 9.61 -19.93
N PRO A 163 -3.59 10.65 -20.59
CA PRO A 163 -2.16 10.98 -20.51
C PRO A 163 -1.69 11.25 -19.07
N ASP A 164 -0.38 11.36 -18.89
CA ASP A 164 0.23 11.72 -17.59
C ASP A 164 -0.02 13.20 -17.24
N ARG A 165 -1.23 13.51 -16.75
CA ARG A 165 -1.67 14.87 -16.40
C ARG A 165 -2.62 14.87 -15.19
N PRO A 166 -2.77 16.00 -14.47
CA PRO A 166 -3.52 16.03 -13.22
C PRO A 166 -5.06 16.08 -13.38
N ASP A 167 -5.58 16.44 -14.55
CA ASP A 167 -7.01 16.65 -14.81
C ASP A 167 -7.73 15.41 -15.36
N CYS A 168 -7.19 14.20 -15.11
CA CYS A 168 -7.83 12.97 -15.56
C CYS A 168 -9.19 12.74 -14.88
N PRO A 169 -10.19 12.23 -15.61
CA PRO A 169 -11.49 11.90 -15.02
C PRO A 169 -11.37 10.92 -13.86
N LEU A 170 -12.22 11.11 -12.85
CA LEU A 170 -12.34 10.24 -11.69
C LEU A 170 -13.53 9.29 -11.87
N TYR A 171 -13.34 8.03 -11.51
CA TYR A 171 -14.34 6.96 -11.61
C TYR A 171 -14.51 6.32 -10.25
N GLY A 172 -15.74 6.25 -9.73
CA GLY A 172 -15.99 5.64 -8.44
C GLY A 172 -17.43 5.20 -8.29
N PRO A 173 -17.70 4.22 -7.42
CA PRO A 173 -19.06 3.83 -7.08
C PRO A 173 -19.68 4.82 -6.10
N ASN A 174 -21.01 4.89 -6.07
CA ASN A 174 -21.75 5.71 -5.10
C ASN A 174 -21.84 5.09 -3.69
N ARG A 175 -21.16 3.96 -3.44
CA ARG A 175 -21.17 3.24 -2.16
C ARG A 175 -19.77 2.74 -1.82
N PRO A 176 -19.44 2.55 -0.52
CA PRO A 176 -18.16 1.99 -0.12
C PRO A 176 -17.91 0.61 -0.73
N TYR A 177 -16.65 0.33 -1.03
CA TYR A 177 -16.19 -0.94 -1.62
C TYR A 177 -14.91 -1.42 -0.94
N LEU A 178 -14.59 -2.70 -1.06
CA LEU A 178 -13.35 -3.30 -0.56
C LEU A 178 -12.43 -3.76 -1.69
N PHE A 179 -13.02 -4.15 -2.82
CA PHE A 179 -12.30 -4.64 -3.99
C PHE A 179 -12.62 -3.81 -5.23
N GLY A 180 -11.61 -3.58 -6.05
CA GLY A 180 -11.76 -3.19 -7.46
C GLY A 180 -11.24 -4.32 -8.36
N LEU A 181 -11.94 -4.61 -9.45
CA LEU A 181 -11.48 -5.51 -10.51
C LEU A 181 -11.39 -4.72 -11.81
N GLU A 182 -10.18 -4.45 -12.27
CA GLU A 182 -9.92 -3.90 -13.60
C GLU A 182 -9.69 -5.03 -14.60
N VAL A 183 -10.34 -4.93 -15.76
CA VAL A 183 -10.16 -5.81 -16.91
C VAL A 183 -10.05 -4.97 -18.18
N THR A 184 -9.61 -5.55 -19.30
CA THR A 184 -9.70 -4.89 -20.60
C THR A 184 -11.13 -4.41 -20.88
N GLN A 185 -11.26 -3.19 -21.44
CA GLN A 185 -12.56 -2.54 -21.63
C GLN A 185 -13.58 -3.47 -22.33
N GLY A 186 -14.79 -3.54 -21.76
CA GLY A 186 -15.86 -4.44 -22.19
C GLY A 186 -15.79 -5.87 -21.61
N GLY A 187 -14.69 -6.25 -20.95
CA GLY A 187 -14.44 -7.61 -20.48
C GLY A 187 -15.35 -8.08 -19.32
N LEU A 188 -15.93 -7.16 -18.55
CA LEU A 188 -16.73 -7.49 -17.36
C LEU A 188 -17.93 -8.39 -17.67
N LYS A 189 -18.59 -8.18 -18.82
CA LYS A 189 -19.75 -8.97 -19.23
C LYS A 189 -19.40 -10.44 -19.47
N ALA A 190 -18.25 -10.69 -20.09
CA ALA A 190 -17.77 -12.06 -20.35
C ALA A 190 -17.46 -12.81 -19.05
N LEU A 191 -17.07 -12.09 -17.99
CA LEU A 191 -16.86 -12.63 -16.66
C LEU A 191 -18.16 -12.78 -15.84
N GLY A 192 -19.31 -12.36 -16.38
CA GLY A 192 -20.59 -12.37 -15.66
C GLY A 192 -20.67 -11.35 -14.52
N VAL A 193 -19.86 -10.29 -14.58
CA VAL A 193 -19.88 -9.20 -13.59
C VAL A 193 -21.03 -8.24 -13.90
N GLY A 194 -21.84 -7.94 -12.88
CA GLY A 194 -22.94 -6.99 -12.97
C GLY A 194 -23.86 -7.06 -11.75
N PRO A 195 -25.04 -6.41 -11.80
CA PRO A 195 -26.00 -6.45 -10.70
C PRO A 195 -26.30 -7.88 -10.23
N GLY A 196 -26.15 -8.12 -8.93
CA GLY A 196 -26.37 -9.42 -8.30
C GLY A 196 -25.17 -10.38 -8.33
N SER A 197 -24.09 -10.08 -9.05
CA SER A 197 -22.88 -10.91 -9.04
C SER A 197 -22.07 -10.72 -7.76
N SER A 198 -21.16 -11.66 -7.48
CA SER A 198 -20.15 -11.54 -6.44
C SER A 198 -18.77 -12.04 -6.89
N ILE A 199 -17.73 -11.56 -6.21
CA ILE A 199 -16.34 -11.98 -6.40
C ILE A 199 -15.86 -12.74 -5.15
N ALA A 200 -15.09 -13.80 -5.38
CA ALA A 200 -14.22 -14.39 -4.39
C ALA A 200 -12.77 -14.20 -4.83
N VAL A 201 -11.94 -13.64 -3.95
CA VAL A 201 -10.52 -13.39 -4.18
C VAL A 201 -9.72 -14.26 -3.21
N GLY A 202 -8.67 -14.90 -3.71
CA GLY A 202 -7.75 -15.72 -2.92
C GLY A 202 -7.36 -17.02 -3.60
N GLY A 203 -6.28 -17.61 -3.12
CA GLY A 203 -5.70 -18.83 -3.69
C GLY A 203 -4.64 -18.56 -4.76
N ALA A 204 -4.02 -19.63 -5.24
CA ALA A 204 -2.96 -19.58 -6.24
C ALA A 204 -3.52 -19.66 -7.66
N CYS A 205 -2.83 -18.99 -8.58
CA CYS A 205 -3.07 -19.11 -10.00
C CYS A 205 -2.70 -20.49 -10.54
N ALA A 206 -3.57 -21.10 -11.33
CA ALA A 206 -3.26 -22.34 -12.04
C ALA A 206 -2.73 -22.02 -13.43
N GLY A 207 -1.53 -22.50 -13.77
CA GLY A 207 -1.01 -22.43 -15.15
C GLY A 207 -0.45 -21.09 -15.61
N HIS A 208 -0.17 -20.14 -14.70
CA HIS A 208 0.52 -18.87 -14.99
C HIS A 208 1.96 -18.89 -14.51
#